data_AF-A0A920LCP2-F1
#
_entry.id   AF-A0A920LCP2-F1
#
_cell.length_a   1.000
_cell.length_b   1.000
_cell.length_c   1.000
_cell.angle_alpha   90.00
_cell.angle_beta   90.00
_cell.angle_gamma   90.00
#
_symmetry.space_group_name_H-M   'P 1'
#
loop_
_entity.id
_entity.type
_entity.pdbx_description
1 polymer ?
#
loop_
_entity_poly.entity_id
_entity_poly.type
_entity_poly.pdbx_seq_one_letter_code
_entity_poly.pdbx_strand_id
1 'polypeptide(L)'
;MYSQDPGTRPMGGKLTLDRKRPRTVKEFRDVAYRLKEGQVSEPFETEYGWHILKIEKIRGQEIDVRHILLIPEVSNYALIEAKNKIDLIRKRIVDKELTFEEAAKSFSDEKTTKNNGGVLINPTTGDTRFELTKIDPVLYNQIQRLKDNEISAPLLEEDRTGNKSYKLIKISNRFDEHVADYSKDFLKIKDLAMKEKQLSTIQKWMNEKIEETYISVNQDSRDCNFSNKWLKK
;
A
#
# COMPACT_ATOMS: atom_id res chain seq x y z
N MET A 1 -26.35 15.16 5.53
CA MET A 1 -25.98 14.04 4.62
C MET A 1 -25.18 13.05 5.46
N TYR A 2 -25.68 11.81 5.61
CA TYR A 2 -25.25 10.88 6.67
C TYR A 2 -24.06 9.97 6.32
N SER A 3 -23.74 9.81 5.04
CA SER A 3 -22.58 9.00 4.62
C SER A 3 -21.28 9.70 5.00
N GLN A 4 -20.34 8.96 5.57
CA GLN A 4 -18.98 9.40 5.91
C GLN A 4 -17.96 9.07 4.81
N ASP A 5 -18.38 8.47 3.68
CA ASP A 5 -17.48 8.24 2.54
C ASP A 5 -17.11 9.56 1.84
N PRO A 6 -15.85 10.03 1.92
CA PRO A 6 -15.46 11.31 1.36
C PRO A 6 -15.61 11.38 -0.17
N GLY A 7 -15.46 10.25 -0.87
CA GLY A 7 -15.46 10.22 -2.34
C GLY A 7 -16.86 10.34 -2.95
N THR A 8 -17.84 9.65 -2.39
CA THR A 8 -19.21 9.62 -2.95
C THR A 8 -20.20 10.50 -2.19
N ARG A 9 -19.90 10.92 -0.96
CA ARG A 9 -20.78 11.78 -0.15
C ARG A 9 -21.25 13.00 -0.93
N PRO A 10 -20.40 13.83 -1.57
CA PRO A 10 -20.87 15.00 -2.34
C PRO A 10 -21.87 14.66 -3.46
N MET A 11 -21.78 13.45 -4.04
CA MET A 11 -22.65 12.95 -5.10
C MET A 11 -23.87 12.17 -4.58
N GLY A 12 -24.14 12.25 -3.27
CA GLY A 12 -25.25 11.54 -2.63
C GLY A 12 -25.06 10.03 -2.57
N GLY A 13 -23.81 9.59 -2.40
CA GLY A 13 -23.44 8.18 -2.23
C GLY A 13 -23.38 7.39 -3.54
N LYS A 14 -23.50 8.04 -4.70
CA LYS A 14 -23.58 7.36 -6.00
C LYS A 14 -22.23 6.77 -6.41
N LEU A 15 -22.24 5.52 -6.83
CA LEU A 15 -21.08 4.78 -7.33
C LEU A 15 -21.50 3.85 -8.48
N THR A 16 -20.69 3.73 -9.51
CA THR A 16 -20.89 2.75 -10.60
C THR A 16 -19.88 1.62 -10.43
N LEU A 17 -20.39 0.40 -10.29
CA LEU A 17 -19.60 -0.82 -10.18
C LEU A 17 -19.48 -1.51 -11.54
N ASP A 18 -18.26 -1.89 -11.91
CA ASP A 18 -17.99 -2.70 -13.11
C ASP A 18 -17.66 -4.14 -12.68
N ARG A 19 -18.42 -5.12 -13.19
CA ARG A 19 -18.19 -6.55 -12.92
C ARG A 19 -16.87 -7.09 -13.48
N LYS A 20 -16.34 -6.52 -14.57
CA LYS A 20 -15.04 -6.91 -15.16
C LYS A 20 -13.87 -6.22 -14.48
N ARG A 21 -14.07 -5.01 -13.97
CA ARG A 21 -13.01 -4.18 -13.36
C ARG A 21 -13.43 -3.73 -11.96
N PRO A 22 -13.43 -4.66 -10.99
CA PRO A 22 -13.87 -4.33 -9.65
C PRO A 22 -12.90 -3.33 -9.00
N ARG A 23 -13.45 -2.23 -8.49
CA ARG A 23 -12.70 -1.18 -7.76
C ARG A 23 -13.05 -1.07 -6.27
N THR A 24 -14.06 -1.82 -5.84
CA THR A 24 -14.51 -1.89 -4.44
C THR A 24 -14.09 -3.21 -3.80
N VAL A 25 -14.13 -3.27 -2.47
CA VAL A 25 -13.85 -4.49 -1.70
C VAL A 25 -14.84 -5.61 -1.98
N LYS A 26 -14.40 -6.85 -1.75
CA LYS A 26 -15.15 -8.05 -2.12
C LYS A 26 -16.51 -8.10 -1.44
N GLU A 27 -16.55 -7.80 -0.15
CA GLU A 27 -17.72 -7.80 0.73
C GLU A 27 -18.82 -6.88 0.16
N PHE A 28 -18.43 -5.67 -0.25
CA PHE A 28 -19.34 -4.70 -0.87
C PHE A 28 -19.92 -5.20 -2.19
N ARG A 29 -19.08 -5.78 -3.06
CA ARG A 29 -19.52 -6.33 -4.35
C ARG A 29 -20.45 -7.51 -4.17
N ASP A 30 -20.13 -8.41 -3.24
CA ASP A 30 -20.92 -9.61 -2.99
C ASP A 30 -22.35 -9.24 -2.56
N VAL A 31 -22.53 -8.22 -1.72
CA VAL A 31 -23.85 -7.71 -1.36
C VAL A 31 -24.53 -7.04 -2.56
N ALA A 32 -23.81 -6.17 -3.28
CA ALA A 32 -24.38 -5.45 -4.43
C ALA A 32 -24.86 -6.40 -5.55
N TYR A 33 -24.14 -7.50 -5.78
CA TYR A 33 -24.46 -8.46 -6.85
C TYR A 33 -25.60 -9.41 -6.50
N ARG A 34 -25.94 -9.56 -5.21
CA ARG A 34 -27.09 -10.35 -4.76
C ARG A 34 -28.41 -9.59 -4.85
N LEU A 35 -28.36 -8.26 -4.86
CA LEU A 35 -29.54 -7.42 -4.86
C LEU A 35 -30.09 -7.17 -6.27
N LYS A 36 -31.41 -7.03 -6.36
CA LYS A 36 -32.11 -6.64 -7.58
C LYS A 36 -32.24 -5.11 -7.67
N GLU A 37 -32.52 -4.62 -8.87
CA GLU A 37 -32.79 -3.20 -9.10
C GLU A 37 -33.89 -2.67 -8.16
N GLY A 38 -33.63 -1.52 -7.53
CA GLY A 38 -34.52 -0.90 -6.55
C GLY A 38 -34.40 -1.43 -5.11
N GLN A 39 -33.73 -2.56 -4.88
CA GLN A 39 -33.59 -3.13 -3.53
C GLN A 39 -32.52 -2.41 -2.69
N VAL A 40 -32.74 -2.43 -1.38
CA VAL A 40 -31.83 -1.93 -0.35
C VAL A 40 -31.27 -3.12 0.43
N SER A 41 -29.98 -3.11 0.76
CA SER A 41 -29.37 -4.15 1.58
C SER A 41 -29.73 -4.01 3.05
N GLU A 42 -29.62 -5.10 3.79
CA GLU A 42 -29.37 -5.03 5.23
C GLU A 42 -28.00 -4.36 5.49
N PRO A 43 -27.78 -3.80 6.70
CA PRO A 43 -26.47 -3.30 7.09
C PRO A 43 -25.41 -4.40 7.04
N PHE A 44 -24.26 -4.12 6.44
CA PHE A 44 -23.15 -5.07 6.36
C PHE A 44 -21.80 -4.37 6.59
N GLU A 45 -20.83 -5.12 7.09
CA GLU A 45 -19.51 -4.60 7.45
C GLU A 45 -18.49 -4.83 6.33
N THR A 46 -17.59 -3.85 6.14
CA THR A 46 -16.38 -3.98 5.34
C THR A 46 -15.18 -3.43 6.12
N GLU A 47 -13.98 -3.50 5.55
CA GLU A 47 -12.78 -2.87 6.16
C GLU A 47 -12.91 -1.36 6.41
N TYR A 48 -13.84 -0.68 5.74
CA TYR A 48 -14.06 0.76 5.92
C TYR A 48 -15.13 1.08 6.97
N GLY A 49 -15.87 0.09 7.46
CA GLY A 49 -16.97 0.26 8.41
C GLY A 49 -18.28 -0.35 7.93
N TRP A 50 -19.40 0.22 8.38
CA TRP A 50 -20.75 -0.28 8.12
C TRP A 50 -21.38 0.38 6.90
N HIS A 51 -21.98 -0.43 6.04
CA HIS A 51 -22.58 0.02 4.80
C HIS A 51 -24.05 -0.35 4.73
N ILE A 52 -24.82 0.55 4.12
CA ILE A 52 -26.14 0.25 3.55
C ILE A 52 -26.06 0.63 2.07
N LEU A 53 -26.50 -0.26 1.19
CA LEU A 53 -26.46 -0.03 -0.25
C LEU A 53 -27.85 -0.15 -0.88
N LYS A 54 -28.10 0.63 -1.93
CA LYS A 54 -29.28 0.55 -2.78
C LYS A 54 -28.87 0.40 -4.23
N ILE A 55 -29.48 -0.51 -4.96
CA ILE A 55 -29.29 -0.63 -6.42
C ILE A 55 -30.19 0.38 -7.13
N GLU A 56 -29.62 1.32 -7.88
CA GLU A 56 -30.39 2.25 -8.71
C GLU A 56 -30.73 1.62 -10.06
N LYS A 57 -29.73 1.06 -10.75
CA LYS A 57 -29.91 0.52 -12.10
C LYS A 57 -28.88 -0.55 -12.44
N ILE A 58 -29.30 -1.60 -13.12
CA ILE A 58 -28.42 -2.64 -13.65
C ILE A 58 -28.33 -2.52 -15.17
N ARG A 59 -27.13 -2.25 -15.70
CA ARG A 59 -26.84 -2.06 -17.13
C ARG A 59 -25.82 -3.10 -17.61
N GLY A 60 -26.29 -4.33 -17.77
CA GLY A 60 -25.47 -5.45 -18.21
C GLY A 60 -24.38 -5.80 -17.19
N GLN A 61 -23.15 -5.30 -17.42
CA GLN A 61 -22.00 -5.50 -16.53
C GLN A 61 -21.76 -4.33 -15.57
N GLU A 62 -22.38 -3.18 -15.81
CA GLU A 62 -22.34 -2.03 -14.93
C GLU A 62 -23.55 -2.02 -13.98
N ILE A 63 -23.32 -1.67 -12.71
CA ILE A 63 -24.36 -1.53 -11.71
C ILE A 63 -24.20 -0.17 -11.04
N ASP A 64 -25.22 0.67 -11.18
CA ASP A 64 -25.27 1.94 -10.47
C ASP A 64 -25.88 1.72 -9.09
N VAL A 65 -25.13 2.09 -8.06
CA VAL A 65 -25.53 1.96 -6.66
C VAL A 65 -25.47 3.30 -5.94
N ARG A 66 -26.22 3.41 -4.86
CA ARG A 66 -25.95 4.39 -3.80
C ARG A 66 -25.60 3.68 -2.52
N HIS A 67 -24.62 4.17 -1.79
CA HIS A 67 -24.33 3.66 -0.45
C HIS A 67 -24.22 4.77 0.59
N ILE A 68 -24.45 4.36 1.83
CA ILE A 68 -24.13 5.11 3.04
C ILE A 68 -23.05 4.31 3.73
N LEU A 69 -21.92 4.95 4.03
CA LEU A 69 -20.86 4.41 4.88
C LEU A 69 -20.92 5.09 6.24
N LEU A 70 -20.88 4.30 7.31
CA LEU A 70 -20.66 4.74 8.68
C LEU A 70 -19.38 4.08 9.20
N ILE A 71 -18.40 4.91 9.52
CA ILE A 71 -17.12 4.51 10.09
C ILE A 71 -17.31 4.49 11.61
N PRO A 72 -17.11 3.34 12.27
CA PRO A 72 -17.23 3.28 13.72
C PRO A 72 -16.15 4.14 14.38
N GLU A 73 -16.56 5.05 15.27
CA GLU A 73 -15.59 5.84 16.02
C GLU A 73 -14.94 5.01 17.13
N VAL A 74 -13.61 4.98 17.15
CA VAL A 74 -12.87 4.33 18.24
C VAL A 74 -12.92 5.24 19.46
N SER A 75 -13.57 4.77 20.53
CA SER A 75 -13.65 5.53 21.77
C SER A 75 -12.24 5.74 22.38
N ASN A 76 -12.04 6.87 23.06
CA ASN A 76 -10.79 7.14 23.78
C ASN A 76 -10.47 6.05 24.82
N TYR A 77 -11.50 5.46 25.44
CA TYR A 77 -11.34 4.35 26.37
C TYR A 77 -10.73 3.11 25.68
N ALA A 78 -11.25 2.73 24.51
CA ALA A 78 -10.74 1.61 23.72
C ALA A 78 -9.28 1.86 23.27
N LEU A 79 -8.92 3.10 22.93
CA LEU A 79 -7.53 3.45 22.62
C LEU A 79 -6.59 3.27 23.82
N ILE A 80 -7.03 3.67 25.02
CA ILE A 80 -6.24 3.47 26.26
C ILE A 80 -6.06 1.99 26.55
N GLU A 81 -7.12 1.19 26.41
CA GLU A 81 -7.06 -0.26 26.61
C GLU A 81 -6.11 -0.93 25.60
N ALA A 82 -6.23 -0.58 24.31
CA ALA A 82 -5.35 -1.06 23.26
C ALA A 82 -3.88 -0.71 23.53
N LYS A 83 -3.63 0.52 24.02
CA LYS A 83 -2.29 0.97 24.44
C LYS A 83 -1.74 0.12 25.59
N ASN A 84 -2.52 -0.08 26.64
CA ASN A 84 -2.10 -0.89 27.79
C ASN A 84 -1.80 -2.35 27.38
N LYS A 85 -2.63 -2.91 26.48
CA LYS A 85 -2.45 -4.26 25.94
C LYS A 85 -1.15 -4.38 25.15
N ILE A 86 -0.87 -3.45 24.23
CA ILE A 86 0.35 -3.49 23.41
C ILE A 86 1.61 -3.19 24.22
N ASP A 87 1.52 -2.33 25.25
CA ASP A 87 2.61 -2.10 26.20
C ASP A 87 2.97 -3.37 26.97
N LEU A 88 1.96 -4.13 27.43
CA LEU A 88 2.17 -5.42 28.09
C LEU A 88 2.79 -6.44 27.14
N ILE A 89 2.30 -6.55 25.90
CA ILE A 89 2.88 -7.44 24.89
C ILE A 89 4.34 -7.08 24.64
N ARG A 90 4.65 -5.79 24.44
CA ARG A 90 6.01 -5.31 24.27
C ARG A 90 6.90 -5.71 25.45
N LYS A 91 6.44 -5.49 26.68
CA LYS A 91 7.17 -5.86 27.89
C LYS A 91 7.51 -7.35 27.90
N ARG A 92 6.53 -8.22 27.66
CA ARG A 92 6.74 -9.68 27.60
C ARG A 92 7.74 -10.09 26.52
N ILE A 93 7.78 -9.40 25.39
CA ILE A 93 8.78 -9.67 24.35
C ILE A 93 10.18 -9.22 24.78
N VAL A 94 10.30 -8.04 25.40
CA VAL A 94 11.58 -7.52 25.92
C VAL A 94 12.12 -8.42 27.04
N ASP A 95 11.24 -8.88 27.92
CA ASP A 95 11.54 -9.80 29.03
C ASP A 95 11.80 -11.24 28.54
N LYS A 96 11.72 -11.48 27.21
CA LYS A 96 11.93 -12.77 26.53
C LYS A 96 10.97 -13.88 26.94
N GLU A 97 9.82 -13.52 27.53
CA GLU A 97 8.74 -14.46 27.85
C GLU A 97 7.95 -14.88 26.60
N LEU A 98 8.00 -14.07 25.54
CA LEU A 98 7.26 -14.27 24.30
C LEU A 98 8.13 -13.83 23.13
N THR A 99 8.20 -14.62 22.06
CA THR A 99 8.87 -14.15 20.84
C THR A 99 7.99 -13.16 20.07
N PHE A 100 8.61 -12.30 19.25
CA PHE A 100 7.84 -11.38 18.39
C PHE A 100 6.92 -12.13 17.42
N GLU A 101 7.37 -13.27 16.89
CA GLU A 101 6.60 -14.12 15.99
C GLU A 101 5.35 -14.70 16.67
N GLU A 102 5.49 -15.25 17.89
CA GLU A 102 4.36 -15.75 18.66
C GLU A 102 3.39 -14.65 19.05
N ALA A 103 3.92 -13.47 19.40
CA ALA A 103 3.11 -12.30 19.68
C ALA A 103 2.30 -11.87 18.46
N ALA A 104 2.92 -11.85 17.28
CA ALA A 104 2.24 -11.54 16.03
C ALA A 104 1.13 -12.55 15.74
N LYS A 105 1.42 -13.86 15.79
CA LYS A 105 0.43 -14.92 15.53
C LYS A 105 -0.75 -14.90 16.50
N SER A 106 -0.50 -14.57 17.77
CA SER A 106 -1.52 -14.65 18.82
C SER A 106 -2.33 -13.36 18.97
N PHE A 107 -1.68 -12.19 18.83
CA PHE A 107 -2.28 -10.91 19.20
C PHE A 107 -2.39 -9.89 18.07
N SER A 108 -1.75 -10.11 16.92
CA SER A 108 -1.88 -9.19 15.79
C SER A 108 -3.26 -9.29 15.17
N ASP A 109 -3.86 -8.13 14.89
CA ASP A 109 -5.08 -8.00 14.11
C ASP A 109 -4.78 -7.82 12.60
N GLU A 110 -3.50 -7.70 12.22
CA GLU A 110 -3.07 -7.58 10.83
C GLU A 110 -3.10 -8.93 10.10
N LYS A 111 -4.17 -9.15 9.33
CA LYS A 111 -4.45 -10.42 8.64
C LYS A 111 -3.33 -10.86 7.69
N THR A 112 -2.64 -9.91 7.04
CA THR A 112 -1.63 -10.23 6.02
C THR A 112 -0.33 -10.74 6.61
N THR A 113 0.06 -10.25 7.80
CA THR A 113 1.35 -10.56 8.41
C THR A 113 1.25 -11.46 9.64
N LYS A 114 0.08 -11.53 10.30
CA LYS A 114 -0.17 -12.33 11.51
C LYS A 114 0.36 -13.76 11.38
N ASN A 115 -0.05 -14.46 10.33
CA ASN A 115 0.30 -15.87 10.13
C ASN A 115 1.76 -16.07 9.72
N ASN A 116 2.42 -15.02 9.20
CA ASN A 116 3.84 -15.02 8.83
C ASN A 116 4.72 -14.37 9.92
N GLY A 117 4.27 -14.37 11.18
CA GLY A 117 5.07 -13.87 12.30
C GLY A 117 5.31 -12.36 12.30
N GLY A 118 4.50 -11.57 11.59
CA GLY A 118 4.66 -10.13 11.46
C GLY A 118 5.71 -9.70 10.43
N VAL A 119 6.19 -10.62 9.58
CA VAL A 119 7.17 -10.31 8.53
C VAL A 119 6.52 -9.48 7.43
N LEU A 120 7.11 -8.32 7.16
CA LEU A 120 6.72 -7.45 6.06
C LEU A 120 7.40 -7.88 4.77
N ILE A 121 6.63 -7.90 3.67
CA ILE A 121 7.10 -8.17 2.32
C ILE A 121 6.96 -6.90 1.50
N ASN A 122 8.01 -6.52 0.80
CA ASN A 122 7.99 -5.39 -0.11
C ASN A 122 7.06 -5.70 -1.29
N PRO A 123 5.97 -4.93 -1.49
CA PRO A 123 5.00 -5.24 -2.54
C PRO A 123 5.56 -5.03 -3.96
N THR A 124 6.66 -4.31 -4.12
CA THR A 124 7.30 -4.06 -5.41
C THR A 124 8.32 -5.13 -5.79
N THR A 125 9.12 -5.61 -4.84
CA THR A 125 10.20 -6.58 -5.12
C THR A 125 9.88 -8.00 -4.67
N GLY A 126 8.95 -8.18 -3.72
CA GLY A 126 8.67 -9.47 -3.08
C GLY A 126 9.67 -9.86 -1.99
N ASP A 127 10.69 -9.03 -1.74
CA ASP A 127 11.69 -9.29 -0.71
C ASP A 127 11.21 -8.85 0.67
N THR A 128 11.83 -9.36 1.73
CA THR A 128 11.63 -8.91 3.11
C THR A 128 12.51 -7.71 3.50
N ARG A 129 13.32 -7.22 2.56
CA ARG A 129 14.23 -6.09 2.76
C ARG A 129 13.59 -4.80 2.28
N PHE A 130 13.65 -3.77 3.13
CA PHE A 130 13.19 -2.43 2.82
C PHE A 130 14.39 -1.49 2.72
N GLU A 131 14.46 -0.71 1.64
CA GLU A 131 15.42 0.38 1.53
C GLU A 131 14.92 1.55 2.37
N LEU A 132 15.75 2.03 3.31
CA LEU A 132 15.40 3.14 4.21
C LEU A 132 14.91 4.39 3.47
N THR A 133 15.45 4.67 2.29
CA THR A 133 15.08 5.82 1.44
C THR A 133 13.69 5.71 0.82
N LYS A 134 13.09 4.52 0.79
CA LYS A 134 11.75 4.26 0.25
C LYS A 134 10.69 4.07 1.34
N ILE A 135 11.07 4.24 2.61
CA ILE A 135 10.15 4.16 3.75
C ILE A 135 9.52 5.54 3.96
N ASP A 136 8.26 5.55 4.42
CA ASP A 136 7.58 6.78 4.82
C ASP A 136 8.40 7.58 5.86
N PRO A 137 8.56 8.90 5.71
CA PRO A 137 9.39 9.71 6.62
C PRO A 137 8.98 9.66 8.09
N VAL A 138 7.67 9.53 8.39
CA VAL A 138 7.19 9.43 9.77
C VAL A 138 7.64 8.12 10.38
N LEU A 139 7.45 7.03 9.64
CA LEU A 139 7.87 5.70 10.05
C LEU A 139 9.40 5.62 10.20
N TYR A 140 10.13 6.16 9.22
CA TYR A 140 11.59 6.22 9.22
C TYR A 140 12.13 6.86 10.50
N ASN A 141 11.61 8.03 10.88
CA ASN A 141 12.05 8.74 12.08
C ASN A 141 11.82 7.96 13.39
N GLN A 142 10.79 7.11 13.42
CA GLN A 142 10.46 6.28 14.57
C GLN A 142 11.34 5.03 14.67
N ILE A 143 11.79 4.47 13.54
CA ILE A 143 12.57 3.23 13.50
C ILE A 143 14.08 3.44 13.32
N GLN A 144 14.52 4.61 12.86
CA GLN A 144 15.94 4.88 12.55
C GLN A 144 16.89 4.71 13.74
N ARG A 145 16.38 4.73 14.98
CA ARG A 145 17.19 4.56 16.20
C ARG A 145 17.22 3.10 16.69
N LEU A 146 16.37 2.24 16.14
CA LEU A 146 16.29 0.83 16.53
C LEU A 146 17.49 0.06 15.95
N LYS A 147 18.07 -0.77 16.81
CA LYS A 147 19.14 -1.69 16.46
C LYS A 147 18.58 -3.05 16.05
N ASP A 148 19.47 -3.94 15.62
CA ASP A 148 19.14 -5.32 15.31
C ASP A 148 18.46 -6.01 16.48
N ASN A 149 17.36 -6.69 16.17
CA ASN A 149 16.46 -7.37 17.09
C ASN A 149 15.74 -6.48 18.11
N GLU A 150 15.86 -5.16 18.01
CA GLU A 150 15.16 -4.23 18.88
C GLU A 150 13.71 -4.00 18.42
N ILE A 151 12.84 -3.72 19.39
CA ILE A 151 11.41 -3.48 19.19
C ILE A 151 11.10 -2.03 19.56
N SER A 152 10.32 -1.37 18.71
CA SER A 152 9.85 -0.01 18.92
C SER A 152 9.03 0.16 20.20
N ALA A 153 8.84 1.40 20.65
CA ALA A 153 7.68 1.73 21.49
C ALA A 153 6.37 1.54 20.69
N PRO A 154 5.19 1.43 21.33
CA PRO A 154 3.93 1.42 20.61
C PRO A 154 3.76 2.67 19.77
N LEU A 155 3.58 2.47 18.46
CA LEU A 155 3.40 3.53 17.49
C LEU A 155 1.91 3.64 17.20
N LEU A 156 1.38 4.86 17.24
CA LEU A 156 0.02 5.15 16.82
C LEU A 156 0.00 5.30 15.30
N GLU A 157 -0.87 4.54 14.64
CA GLU A 157 -1.16 4.65 13.22
C GLU A 157 -2.61 5.07 13.04
N GLU A 158 -2.86 5.91 12.05
CA GLU A 158 -4.19 6.30 11.63
C GLU A 158 -4.37 5.83 10.20
N ASP A 159 -5.40 5.02 9.96
CA ASP A 159 -5.71 4.55 8.62
C ASP A 159 -6.42 5.63 7.79
N ARG A 160 -6.72 5.31 6.53
CA ARG A 160 -7.41 6.24 5.60
C ARG A 160 -8.83 6.58 6.05
N THR A 161 -9.42 5.80 6.95
CA THR A 161 -10.74 6.02 7.50
C THR A 161 -10.73 6.83 8.80
N GLY A 162 -9.54 7.16 9.31
CA GLY A 162 -9.37 7.86 10.59
C GLY A 162 -9.38 6.92 11.80
N ASN A 163 -9.45 5.61 11.59
CA ASN A 163 -9.35 4.65 12.68
C ASN A 163 -7.91 4.61 13.17
N LYS A 164 -7.78 4.68 14.48
CA LYS A 164 -6.49 4.69 15.17
C LYS A 164 -6.18 3.32 15.72
N SER A 165 -4.99 2.83 15.44
CA SER A 165 -4.48 1.55 15.93
C SER A 165 -3.07 1.71 16.48
N TYR A 166 -2.66 0.78 17.35
CA TYR A 166 -1.29 0.72 17.83
C TYR A 166 -0.54 -0.43 17.16
N LYS A 167 0.72 -0.19 16.82
CA LYS A 167 1.63 -1.21 16.27
C LYS A 167 2.98 -1.23 16.96
N LEU A 168 3.63 -2.39 16.89
CA LEU A 168 5.03 -2.58 17.25
C LEU A 168 5.82 -2.97 16.00
N ILE A 169 7.05 -2.47 15.91
CA ILE A 169 7.94 -2.80 14.80
C ILE A 169 9.23 -3.36 15.38
N LYS A 170 9.67 -4.48 14.83
CA LYS A 170 10.96 -5.10 15.13
C LYS A 170 11.87 -4.98 13.92
N ILE A 171 13.12 -4.58 14.14
CA ILE A 171 14.16 -4.63 13.11
C ILE A 171 14.86 -5.99 13.20
N SER A 172 14.69 -6.84 12.19
CA SER A 172 15.35 -8.16 12.15
C SER A 172 16.83 -8.05 11.82
N ASN A 173 17.17 -7.22 10.84
CA ASN A 173 18.55 -7.00 10.39
C ASN A 173 18.66 -5.61 9.75
N ARG A 174 19.65 -4.83 10.18
CA ARG A 174 19.95 -3.49 9.69
C ARG A 174 21.29 -3.48 8.97
N PHE A 175 21.25 -2.96 7.76
CA PHE A 175 22.45 -2.71 6.97
C PHE A 175 22.61 -1.20 6.85
N ASP A 176 23.56 -0.65 7.60
CA ASP A 176 23.89 0.76 7.50
C ASP A 176 24.61 1.07 6.17
N GLU A 177 24.65 2.37 5.85
CA GLU A 177 25.38 2.86 4.70
C GLU A 177 26.86 2.48 4.82
N HIS A 178 27.40 1.90 3.75
CA HIS A 178 28.80 1.53 3.65
C HIS A 178 29.25 1.67 2.20
N VAL A 179 30.56 1.76 2.02
CA VAL A 179 31.15 1.68 0.68
C VAL A 179 30.85 0.30 0.12
N ALA A 180 30.36 0.26 -1.12
CA ALA A 180 29.94 -0.98 -1.77
C ALA A 180 31.08 -2.01 -1.77
N ASP A 181 30.77 -3.21 -1.31
CA ASP A 181 31.71 -4.33 -1.22
C ASP A 181 31.26 -5.47 -2.13
N TYR A 182 32.14 -5.95 -3.01
CA TYR A 182 31.77 -6.99 -3.96
C TYR A 182 31.35 -8.31 -3.31
N SER A 183 31.88 -8.65 -2.14
CA SER A 183 31.52 -9.89 -1.44
C SER A 183 30.16 -9.78 -0.76
N LYS A 184 29.80 -8.61 -0.22
CA LYS A 184 28.54 -8.38 0.49
C LYS A 184 27.39 -7.95 -0.43
N ASP A 185 27.69 -7.15 -1.44
CA ASP A 185 26.71 -6.48 -2.31
C ASP A 185 26.66 -7.06 -3.72
N PHE A 186 27.25 -8.24 -3.96
CA PHE A 186 27.36 -8.84 -5.30
C PHE A 186 26.05 -8.80 -6.09
N LEU A 187 24.93 -9.21 -5.46
CA LEU A 187 23.61 -9.23 -6.11
C LEU A 187 23.19 -7.82 -6.56
N LYS A 188 23.34 -6.83 -5.68
CA LYS A 188 22.98 -5.45 -5.99
C LYS A 188 23.87 -4.87 -7.09
N ILE A 189 25.18 -5.12 -7.02
CA ILE A 189 26.14 -4.66 -8.03
C ILE A 189 25.85 -5.33 -9.38
N LYS A 190 25.57 -6.64 -9.38
CA LYS A 190 25.18 -7.40 -10.58
C LYS A 190 23.92 -6.82 -11.22
N ASP A 191 22.90 -6.52 -10.43
CA ASP A 191 21.63 -5.98 -10.93
C ASP A 191 21.80 -4.57 -11.50
N LEU A 192 22.61 -3.72 -10.84
CA LEU A 192 22.97 -2.39 -11.34
C LEU A 192 23.74 -2.47 -12.66
N ALA A 193 24.75 -3.34 -12.74
CA ALA A 193 25.53 -3.54 -13.96
C ALA A 193 24.68 -4.12 -15.10
N MET A 194 23.75 -5.04 -14.80
CA MET A 194 22.80 -5.58 -15.78
C MET A 194 21.88 -4.47 -16.31
N LYS A 195 21.34 -3.65 -15.42
CA LYS A 195 20.49 -2.51 -15.78
C LYS A 195 21.25 -1.51 -16.65
N GLU A 196 22.49 -1.19 -16.31
CA GLU A 196 23.35 -0.31 -17.10
C GLU A 196 23.56 -0.88 -18.52
N LYS A 197 23.88 -2.18 -18.64
CA LYS A 197 24.01 -2.84 -19.94
C LYS A 197 22.71 -2.80 -20.76
N GLN A 198 21.56 -3.06 -20.13
CA GLN A 198 20.26 -2.97 -20.79
C GLN A 198 20.00 -1.56 -21.32
N LEU A 199 20.24 -0.53 -20.49
CA LEU A 199 20.09 0.87 -20.89
C LEU A 199 21.03 1.23 -22.05
N SER A 200 22.28 0.79 -22.00
CA SER A 200 23.25 1.01 -23.08
C SER A 200 22.80 0.35 -24.39
N THR A 201 22.31 -0.89 -24.33
CA THR A 201 21.78 -1.60 -25.51
C THR A 201 20.54 -0.91 -26.07
N ILE A 202 19.59 -0.50 -25.22
CA ILE A 202 18.39 0.25 -25.63
C ILE A 202 18.80 1.57 -26.30
N GLN A 203 19.78 2.28 -25.73
CA GLN A 203 20.26 3.54 -26.29
C GLN A 203 20.90 3.34 -27.67
N LYS A 204 21.72 2.30 -27.85
CA LYS A 204 22.30 1.95 -29.16
C LYS A 204 21.22 1.61 -30.17
N TRP A 205 20.32 0.70 -29.81
CA TRP A 205 19.18 0.31 -30.65
C TRP A 205 18.31 1.50 -31.05
N MET A 206 18.03 2.41 -30.10
CA MET A 206 17.24 3.61 -30.36
C MET A 206 17.95 4.55 -31.34
N ASN A 207 19.26 4.76 -31.20
CA ASN A 207 20.03 5.57 -32.14
C ASN A 207 20.01 4.97 -33.56
N GLU A 208 20.21 3.66 -33.69
CA GLU A 208 20.13 2.96 -34.98
C GLU A 208 18.73 3.09 -35.61
N LYS A 209 17.67 2.87 -34.82
CA LYS A 209 16.29 2.93 -35.32
C LYS A 209 15.84 4.35 -35.65
N ILE A 210 16.33 5.35 -34.94
CA ILE A 210 16.10 6.76 -35.28
C ILE A 210 16.62 7.03 -36.69
N GLU A 211 17.83 6.57 -37.04
CA GLU A 211 18.42 6.77 -38.38
C GLU A 211 17.64 6.06 -39.50
N GLU A 212 17.11 4.87 -39.25
CA GLU A 212 16.35 4.10 -40.26
C GLU A 212 14.89 4.55 -40.44
N THR A 213 14.30 5.18 -39.43
CA THR A 213 12.86 5.50 -39.43
C THR A 213 12.60 6.92 -39.93
N TYR A 214 11.58 7.15 -40.75
CA TYR A 214 11.15 8.50 -41.09
C TYR A 214 10.48 9.17 -39.87
N ILE A 215 11.04 10.28 -39.41
CA ILE A 215 10.57 11.03 -38.23
C ILE A 215 10.31 12.47 -38.66
N SER A 216 9.10 12.97 -38.42
CA SER A 216 8.72 14.35 -38.70
C SER A 216 8.38 15.05 -37.38
N VAL A 217 9.05 16.17 -37.11
CA VAL A 217 8.80 17.03 -35.95
C VAL A 217 8.11 18.31 -36.44
N ASN A 218 6.97 18.64 -35.80
CA ASN A 218 6.23 19.88 -36.06
C ASN A 218 7.13 21.10 -35.91
N GLN A 219 6.92 22.11 -36.76
CA GLN A 219 7.78 23.30 -36.83
C GLN A 219 7.94 23.99 -35.47
N ASP A 220 6.87 24.12 -34.70
CA ASP A 220 6.86 24.77 -33.39
C ASP A 220 7.69 24.05 -32.31
N SER A 221 8.08 22.80 -32.55
CA SER A 221 8.83 21.97 -31.60
C SER A 221 10.25 21.64 -32.07
N ARG A 222 10.72 22.21 -33.19
CA ARG A 222 12.07 21.94 -33.72
C ARG A 222 13.19 22.58 -32.92
N ASP A 223 12.89 23.62 -32.14
CA ASP A 223 13.89 24.31 -31.30
C ASP A 223 13.96 23.72 -29.88
N CYS A 224 13.17 22.69 -29.58
CA CYS A 224 13.20 22.01 -28.29
C CYS A 224 14.52 21.23 -28.10
N ASN A 225 15.06 21.26 -26.89
CA ASN A 225 16.25 20.48 -26.54
C ASN A 225 15.84 19.02 -26.25
N PHE A 226 16.01 18.15 -27.23
CA PHE A 226 15.66 16.74 -27.11
C PHE A 226 16.79 15.91 -26.50
N SER A 227 16.45 14.96 -25.62
CA SER A 227 17.41 14.01 -25.05
C SER A 227 17.99 13.04 -26.10
N ASN A 228 17.24 12.78 -27.18
CA ASN A 228 17.68 11.96 -28.31
C ASN A 228 17.70 12.78 -29.60
N LYS A 229 18.47 12.33 -30.60
CA LYS A 229 18.64 13.02 -31.89
C LYS A 229 17.44 12.82 -32.83
N TRP A 230 16.26 13.28 -32.43
CA TRP A 230 15.02 13.12 -33.21
C TRP A 230 14.99 13.97 -34.49
N LEU A 231 15.70 15.09 -34.50
CA LEU A 231 15.88 15.93 -35.68
C LEU A 231 17.06 15.41 -36.49
N LYS A 232 16.77 14.73 -37.59
CA LYS A 232 17.77 14.45 -38.62
C LYS A 232 18.12 15.78 -39.29
N LYS A 233 19.39 16.17 -39.20
CA LYS A 233 19.90 17.29 -40.00
C LYS A 233 20.19 16.84 -41.42
#